data_AF-A0A1G2HS01-F1
#
_entry.id   AF-A0A1G2HS01-F1
#
_cell.length_a   1.000
_cell.length_b   1.000
_cell.length_c   1.000
_cell.angle_alpha   90.00
_cell.angle_beta   90.00
_cell.angle_gamma   90.00
#
_symmetry.space_group_name_H-M   'P 1'
#
loop_
_entity.id
_entity.type
_entity.pdbx_description
1 polymer ?
#
loop_
_entity_poly.entity_id
_entity_poly.type
_entity_poly.pdbx_seq_one_letter_code
_entity_poly.pdbx_strand_id
1 'polypeptide(L)'
;MPNIEIHGLGIRGPFAQEAFALRKKIFEILEASPVAKDIVVSIYDDIVVDKKGEAQPYLRIIFAPADRIFLDILSLRSLGFDIEVLELKNFQSRNSQSLVSEADLDPEFLRG
;
A
#
# COMPACT_ATOMS: atom_id res chain seq x y z
N MET A 1 6.84 -2.17 1.17
CA MET A 1 6.03 -1.38 0.21
C MET A 1 4.63 -1.29 0.77
N PRO A 2 4.25 -0.15 1.34
CA PRO A 2 2.93 0.01 1.93
C PRO A 2 1.84 0.21 0.87
N ASN A 3 0.72 -0.49 1.07
CA ASN A 3 -0.50 -0.33 0.28
C ASN A 3 -1.58 0.30 1.17
N ILE A 4 -2.19 1.39 0.69
CA ILE A 4 -3.30 2.06 1.34
C ILE A 4 -4.55 1.83 0.50
N GLU A 5 -5.57 1.24 1.10
CA GLU A 5 -6.82 0.91 0.44
C GLU A 5 -7.92 1.85 0.95
N ILE A 6 -8.69 2.44 0.03
CA ILE A 6 -9.88 3.24 0.31
C ILE A 6 -11.10 2.37 0.05
N HIS A 7 -11.90 2.13 1.09
CA HIS A 7 -13.11 1.30 1.04
C HIS A 7 -14.38 2.13 1.29
N GLY A 8 -15.49 1.72 0.66
CA GLY A 8 -16.83 2.27 0.89
C GLY A 8 -17.18 3.55 0.12
N LEU A 9 -16.23 4.16 -0.61
CA LEU A 9 -16.49 5.34 -1.47
C LEU A 9 -16.58 4.98 -2.96
N GLY A 10 -15.86 3.95 -3.39
CA GLY A 10 -15.87 3.46 -4.76
C GLY A 10 -15.25 4.41 -5.81
N ILE A 11 -15.11 3.88 -7.03
CA ILE A 11 -14.62 4.65 -8.21
C ILE A 11 -15.76 5.14 -9.11
N ARG A 12 -17.00 4.75 -8.79
CA ARG A 12 -18.22 5.05 -9.55
C ARG A 12 -19.29 5.59 -8.61
N GLY A 13 -20.28 6.27 -9.19
CA GLY A 13 -21.42 6.78 -8.43
C GLY A 13 -21.13 8.10 -7.69
N PRO A 14 -21.97 8.48 -6.72
CA PRO A 14 -21.99 9.82 -6.15
C PRO A 14 -20.74 10.18 -5.34
N PHE A 15 -20.02 9.19 -4.81
CA PHE A 15 -18.84 9.40 -3.96
C PHE A 15 -17.50 9.26 -4.71
N ALA A 16 -17.51 9.03 -6.02
CA ALA A 16 -16.29 8.83 -6.80
C ALA A 16 -15.32 10.03 -6.72
N GLN A 17 -15.85 11.26 -6.78
CA GLN A 17 -15.02 12.47 -6.64
C GLN A 17 -14.35 12.56 -5.28
N GLU A 18 -15.06 12.17 -4.22
CA GLU A 18 -14.55 12.13 -2.86
C GLU A 18 -13.43 11.09 -2.73
N ALA A 19 -13.60 9.90 -3.32
CA ALA A 19 -12.57 8.86 -3.33
C ALA A 19 -11.28 9.33 -4.03
N PHE A 20 -11.40 10.00 -5.19
CA PHE A 20 -10.23 10.53 -5.90
C PHE A 20 -9.57 11.70 -5.16
N ALA A 21 -10.35 12.58 -4.53
CA ALA A 21 -9.84 13.67 -3.71
C ALA A 21 -9.09 13.13 -2.48
N LEU A 22 -9.66 12.13 -1.81
CA LEU A 22 -9.03 11.45 -0.68
C LEU A 22 -7.71 10.78 -1.09
N ARG A 23 -7.69 10.07 -2.21
CA ARG A 23 -6.46 9.49 -2.77
C ARG A 23 -5.37 10.53 -2.98
N LYS A 24 -5.71 11.68 -3.57
CA LYS A 24 -4.76 12.78 -3.78
C LYS A 24 -4.24 13.31 -2.43
N LYS A 25 -5.13 13.54 -1.48
CA LYS A 25 -4.79 14.04 -0.15
C LYS A 25 -3.88 13.08 0.63
N ILE A 26 -4.06 11.76 0.47
CA ILE A 26 -3.15 10.75 1.04
C ILE A 26 -1.73 10.93 0.50
N PHE A 27 -1.57 11.10 -0.82
CA PHE A 27 -0.24 11.35 -1.40
C PHE A 27 0.36 12.67 -0.91
N GLU A 28 -0.44 13.74 -0.80
CA GLU A 28 0.01 15.04 -0.28
C GLU A 28 0.49 14.93 1.19
N ILE A 29 -0.24 14.20 2.04
CA ILE A 29 0.15 13.98 3.45
C ILE A 29 1.45 13.18 3.55
N LEU A 30 1.65 12.21 2.65
CA LEU A 30 2.76 11.27 2.71
C LEU A 30 3.95 11.67 1.83
N GLU A 31 3.91 12.85 1.20
CA GLU A 31 4.97 13.33 0.29
C GLU A 31 6.35 13.37 0.98
N ALA A 32 6.37 13.72 2.27
CA ALA A 32 7.59 13.79 3.07
C ALA A 32 8.04 12.43 3.64
N SER A 33 7.28 11.34 3.44
CA SER A 33 7.61 10.03 3.97
C SER A 33 8.84 9.44 3.25
N PRO A 34 9.79 8.81 3.96
CA PRO A 34 10.92 8.11 3.34
C PRO A 34 10.50 7.02 2.34
N VAL A 35 9.28 6.50 2.47
CA VAL A 35 8.73 5.47 1.58
C VAL A 35 7.76 6.03 0.54
N ALA A 36 7.63 7.35 0.40
CA ALA A 36 6.64 8.01 -0.47
C ALA A 36 6.61 7.47 -1.92
N LYS A 37 7.79 7.14 -2.46
CA LYS A 37 7.95 6.62 -3.83
C LYS A 37 7.38 5.21 -4.02
N ASP A 38 7.24 4.48 -2.92
CA ASP A 38 6.80 3.09 -2.89
C ASP A 38 5.35 2.97 -2.42
N ILE A 39 4.68 4.08 -2.05
CA ILE A 39 3.29 4.03 -1.60
C ILE A 39 2.37 3.77 -2.80
N VAL A 40 1.52 2.76 -2.65
CA VAL A 40 0.41 2.52 -3.56
C VAL A 40 -0.89 2.87 -2.84
N VAL A 41 -1.78 3.61 -3.50
CA VAL A 41 -3.12 3.92 -3.00
C VAL A 41 -4.17 3.37 -3.96
N SER A 42 -4.97 2.43 -3.49
CA SER A 42 -6.01 1.75 -4.27
C SER A 42 -7.40 2.14 -3.79
N ILE A 43 -8.37 2.27 -4.70
CA ILE A 43 -9.77 2.53 -4.37
C ILE A 43 -10.57 1.28 -4.71
N TYR A 44 -11.31 0.76 -3.74
CA TYR A 44 -12.16 -0.42 -3.90
C TYR A 44 -13.62 0.02 -4.09
N ASP A 45 -14.28 -0.60 -5.08
CA ASP A 45 -15.70 -0.37 -5.40
C ASP A 45 -16.59 -1.28 -4.56
N ASP A 46 -16.42 -1.22 -3.24
CA ASP A 46 -17.18 -1.99 -2.26
C ASP A 46 -18.15 -1.13 -1.47
N ILE A 47 -19.13 -1.79 -0.86
CA ILE A 47 -20.11 -1.17 0.03
C ILE A 47 -19.74 -1.58 1.45
N VAL A 48 -19.42 -0.60 2.28
CA VAL A 48 -19.09 -0.81 3.69
C VAL A 48 -20.16 -0.15 4.53
N VAL A 49 -20.82 -0.95 5.35
CA VAL A 49 -21.88 -0.49 6.26
C VAL A 49 -21.66 -1.02 7.66
N ASP A 50 -22.13 -0.26 8.65
CA ASP A 50 -22.14 -0.68 10.04
C ASP A 50 -23.28 -1.67 10.34
N LYS A 51 -23.43 -2.08 11.60
CA LYS A 51 -24.52 -2.97 12.05
C LYS A 51 -25.93 -2.40 11.86
N LYS A 52 -26.07 -1.09 11.64
CA LYS A 52 -27.34 -0.39 11.40
C LYS A 52 -27.61 -0.18 9.90
N GLY A 53 -26.66 -0.49 9.03
CA GLY A 53 -26.74 -0.25 7.60
C GLY A 53 -26.29 1.16 7.18
N GLU A 54 -25.67 1.92 8.09
CA GLU A 54 -25.12 3.25 7.79
C GLU A 54 -23.76 3.11 7.09
N ALA A 55 -23.51 3.93 6.06
CA ALA A 55 -22.26 3.88 5.31
C ALA A 55 -21.07 4.27 6.21
N GLN A 56 -20.06 3.39 6.27
CA GLN A 56 -18.90 3.53 7.14
C GLN A 56 -17.61 3.34 6.32
N PRO A 57 -17.24 4.31 5.46
CA PRO A 57 -15.99 4.23 4.71
C PRO A 57 -14.79 4.24 5.65
N TYR A 58 -13.73 3.53 5.28
CA TYR A 58 -12.50 3.42 6.08
C TYR A 58 -11.26 3.29 5.20
N LEU A 59 -10.10 3.50 5.82
CA LEU A 59 -8.80 3.25 5.23
C LEU A 59 -8.22 1.95 5.76
N ARG A 60 -7.67 1.11 4.89
CA ARG A 60 -6.82 -0.01 5.31
C ARG A 60 -5.38 0.26 4.91
N ILE A 61 -4.46 0.08 5.86
CA ILE A 61 -3.03 0.24 5.64
C ILE A 61 -2.37 -1.13 5.78
N ILE A 62 -1.84 -1.64 4.68
CA ILE A 62 -1.13 -2.92 4.60
C ILE A 62 0.36 -2.63 4.45
N PHE A 63 1.19 -3.19 5.32
CA PHE A 63 2.63 -2.91 5.31
C PHE A 63 3.47 -4.11 5.75
N ALA A 64 4.76 -4.08 5.44
CA ALA A 64 5.72 -5.07 5.90
C ALA A 64 6.45 -4.58 7.17
N PRO A 65 6.90 -5.47 8.08
CA PRO A 65 7.48 -5.08 9.37
C PRO A 65 8.72 -4.16 9.30
N ALA A 66 9.43 -4.15 8.19
CA ALA A 66 10.59 -3.29 7.97
C ALA A 66 10.23 -1.84 7.60
N ASP A 67 8.97 -1.58 7.26
CA ASP A 67 8.50 -0.26 6.83
C ASP A 67 8.22 0.60 8.08
N ARG A 68 8.92 1.74 8.22
CA ARG A 68 8.76 2.70 9.33
C ARG A 68 7.46 3.51 9.18
N ILE A 69 6.31 2.85 9.09
CA ILE A 69 5.04 3.47 8.69
C ILE A 69 4.22 4.07 9.83
N PHE A 70 4.67 3.95 11.09
CA PHE A 70 3.90 4.43 12.24
C PHE A 70 3.60 5.94 12.18
N LEU A 71 4.57 6.75 11.76
CA LEU A 71 4.38 8.20 11.61
C LEU A 71 3.41 8.54 10.47
N ASP A 72 3.42 7.75 9.41
CA ASP A 72 2.50 7.89 8.28
C ASP A 72 1.07 7.55 8.71
N ILE A 73 0.88 6.45 9.46
CA ILE A 73 -0.42 6.08 10.05
C ILE A 73 -0.96 7.22 10.93
N LEU A 74 -0.11 7.80 11.78
CA LEU A 74 -0.52 8.94 12.62
C LEU A 74 -0.94 10.16 11.79
N SER A 75 -0.20 10.45 10.72
CA SER A 75 -0.50 11.58 9.83
C SER A 75 -1.84 11.39 9.12
N LEU A 76 -2.16 10.15 8.72
CA LEU A 76 -3.42 9.80 8.07
C LEU A 76 -4.64 9.85 8.99
N ARG A 77 -4.49 9.69 10.31
CA ARG A 77 -5.61 9.84 11.26
C ARG A 77 -6.25 11.23 11.22
N SER A 78 -5.53 12.25 10.75
CA SER A 78 -6.07 13.60 10.55
C SER A 78 -7.17 13.68 9.49
N LEU A 79 -7.33 12.64 8.65
CA LEU A 79 -8.36 12.57 7.62
C LEU A 79 -9.77 12.28 8.19
N GLY A 80 -9.88 11.84 9.44
CA GLY A 80 -11.16 11.56 10.10
C GLY A 80 -11.81 10.24 9.70
N PHE A 81 -11.09 9.35 9.01
CA PHE A 81 -11.53 8.00 8.68
C PHE A 81 -11.06 7.00 9.74
N ASP A 82 -11.85 5.95 9.95
CA ASP A 82 -11.39 4.76 10.65
C ASP A 82 -10.21 4.15 9.88
N ILE A 83 -9.19 3.68 10.61
CA ILE A 83 -7.98 3.10 10.03
C ILE A 83 -7.81 1.67 10.52
N GLU A 84 -7.89 0.72 9.60
CA GLU A 84 -7.49 -0.67 9.80
C GLU A 84 -6.01 -0.83 9.42
N VAL A 85 -5.24 -1.57 10.23
CA VAL A 85 -3.80 -1.75 10.04
C VAL A 85 -3.50 -3.24 9.96
N LEU A 86 -2.99 -3.70 8.81
CA LEU A 86 -2.58 -5.09 8.56
C LEU A 86 -1.06 -5.18 8.36
N GLU A 87 -0.40 -5.85 9.30
CA GLU A 87 1.03 -6.16 9.21
C GLU A 87 1.24 -7.52 8.54
N LEU A 88 1.95 -7.55 7.41
CA LEU A 88 2.28 -8.78 6.70
C LEU A 88 3.46 -9.49 7.37
N LYS A 89 3.18 -10.29 8.40
CA LYS A 89 4.16 -11.18 9.03
C LYS A 89 4.51 -12.31 8.04
N ASN A 90 5.80 -12.45 7.71
CA ASN A 90 6.41 -13.47 6.81
C ASN A 90 6.75 -13.05 5.37
N PHE A 91 6.83 -11.76 5.03
CA PHE A 91 7.53 -11.34 3.81
C PHE A 91 9.06 -11.38 3.99
N GLN A 92 9.60 -12.49 4.53
CA GLN A 92 11.03 -12.74 4.53
C GLN A 92 11.45 -13.23 3.14
N SER A 93 12.28 -12.42 2.49
CA SER A 93 13.04 -12.64 1.25
C SER A 93 13.00 -14.05 0.64
N ARG A 94 12.11 -14.27 -0.34
CA ARG A 94 12.35 -15.28 -1.39
C ARG A 94 13.30 -14.79 -2.51
N ASN A 95 13.90 -13.62 -2.36
CA ASN A 95 14.87 -13.07 -3.32
C ASN A 95 16.34 -13.41 -3.00
N SER A 96 16.61 -14.34 -2.07
CA SER A 96 17.99 -14.77 -1.73
C SER A 96 18.41 -16.08 -2.39
N GLN A 97 17.62 -16.64 -3.32
CA GLN A 97 17.99 -17.86 -4.06
C GLN A 97 17.75 -17.69 -5.57
N SER A 98 18.55 -16.82 -6.19
CA SER A 98 19.11 -17.07 -7.53
C SER A 98 20.21 -16.05 -7.81
N LEU A 99 21.24 -16.01 -6.95
CA LEU A 99 22.58 -15.80 -7.49
C LEU A 99 22.85 -17.06 -8.30
N VAL A 100 22.55 -17.02 -9.60
CA VAL A 100 23.23 -17.92 -10.52
C VAL A 100 24.70 -17.59 -10.33
N SER A 101 25.42 -18.52 -9.72
CA SER A 101 26.84 -18.40 -9.49
C SER A 101 27.51 -18.07 -10.82
N GLU A 102 28.41 -17.09 -10.84
CA GLU A 102 29.36 -16.85 -11.95
C GLU A 102 30.36 -18.02 -12.13
N ALA A 103 29.96 -19.25 -11.79
CA ALA A 103 30.77 -20.46 -11.83
C ALA A 103 30.46 -21.36 -13.04
N ASP A 104 29.45 -21.03 -13.86
CA ASP A 104 29.11 -21.78 -15.09
C ASP A 104 29.50 -21.03 -16.38
N LEU A 105 30.49 -20.14 -16.34
CA LEU A 105 31.13 -19.63 -17.55
C LEU A 105 32.24 -20.61 -17.96
N ASP A 106 31.87 -21.50 -18.87
CA ASP A 106 32.78 -22.38 -19.61
C ASP A 106 33.88 -21.54 -20.31
N PRO A 107 35.18 -21.76 -20.01
CA PRO A 107 36.26 -20.97 -20.60
C PRO A 107 36.45 -21.18 -22.12
N GLU A 108 35.74 -22.13 -22.74
CA GLU A 108 35.84 -22.35 -24.20
C GLU A 108 35.07 -21.35 -25.06
N PHE A 109 34.18 -20.51 -24.49
CA PHE A 109 33.41 -19.55 -25.29
C PHE A 109 34.17 -18.26 -25.66
N LEU A 110 35.42 -18.09 -25.21
CA LEU A 110 36.25 -16.89 -25.50
C LEU A 110 37.37 -17.11 -26.52
N ARG A 111 37.34 -18.24 -27.26
CA ARG A 111 38.25 -18.47 -28.40
C ARG A 111 37.49 -19.00 -29.61
N GLY A 112 36.72 -18.13 -30.26
CA GLY A 112 36.11 -18.35 -31.57
C GLY A 112 35.94 -17.03 -32.30
#